data_AF-A0A933J6D0-F1
#
_entry.id   AF-A0A933J6D0-F1
#
_cell.length_a   1.000
_cell.length_b   1.000
_cell.length_c   1.000
_cell.angle_alpha   90.00
_cell.angle_beta   90.00
_cell.angle_gamma   90.00
#
_symmetry.space_group_name_H-M   'P 1'
#
loop_
_entity.id
_entity.type
_entity.pdbx_description
1 polymer ?
#
loop_
_entity_poly.entity_id
_entity_poly.type
_entity_poly.pdbx_seq_one_letter_code
_entity_poly.pdbx_strand_id
1 'polypeptide(L)'
;MKPSGKTLESAAESLWEDERLRSNLTDTEAKQILDWAVKLMEARARPATSDANAPKMVNPGDLDRMRHLVVTINSVAHKPGDLALPEVIAEVIPAMTCGKPLTREEVLGLLTVIADAVLEMRTGAK
;
A
#
# COMPACT_ATOMS: atom_id res chain seq x y z
N MET A 1 -23.50 16.81 -7.05
CA MET A 1 -22.08 16.41 -7.24
C MET A 1 -22.00 14.91 -7.01
N LYS A 2 -21.64 14.12 -8.03
CA LYS A 2 -21.41 12.67 -7.83
C LYS A 2 -20.16 12.50 -6.95
N PRO A 3 -20.14 11.59 -5.97
CA PRO A 3 -18.90 11.26 -5.30
C PRO A 3 -17.97 10.61 -6.33
N SER A 4 -16.94 11.34 -6.77
CA SER A 4 -15.93 10.87 -7.74
C SER A 4 -14.96 9.84 -7.14
N GLY A 5 -15.43 8.99 -6.22
CA GLY A 5 -14.65 7.92 -5.60
C GLY A 5 -14.81 6.60 -6.36
N LYS A 6 -13.79 5.76 -6.31
CA LYS A 6 -13.90 4.36 -6.75
C LYS A 6 -14.51 3.52 -5.62
N THR A 7 -15.19 2.43 -5.96
CA THR A 7 -15.54 1.41 -4.98
C THR A 7 -14.25 0.76 -4.45
N LEU A 8 -14.29 0.24 -3.22
CA LEU A 8 -13.17 -0.50 -2.65
C LEU A 8 -12.73 -1.67 -3.53
N GLU A 9 -13.69 -2.41 -4.10
CA GLU A 9 -13.40 -3.50 -5.04
C GLU A 9 -12.65 -3.02 -6.29
N SER A 10 -13.11 -1.95 -6.94
CA SER A 10 -12.45 -1.41 -8.13
C SER A 10 -11.08 -0.78 -7.80
N ALA A 11 -10.92 -0.23 -6.60
CA ALA A 11 -9.65 0.28 -6.12
C ALA A 11 -8.65 -0.86 -5.85
N ALA A 12 -9.10 -1.95 -5.22
CA ALA A 12 -8.30 -3.14 -4.98
C ALA A 12 -7.88 -3.82 -6.29
N GLU A 13 -8.84 -4.08 -7.18
CA GLU A 13 -8.58 -4.65 -8.52
C GLU A 13 -7.55 -3.82 -9.27
N SER A 14 -7.69 -2.49 -9.26
CA SER A 14 -6.74 -1.61 -9.92
C SER A 14 -5.32 -1.64 -9.32
N LEU A 15 -5.14 -2.00 -8.04
CA LEU A 15 -3.82 -2.25 -7.47
C LEU A 15 -3.30 -3.62 -7.88
N TRP A 16 -4.17 -4.63 -7.88
CA TRP A 16 -3.83 -5.99 -8.30
C TRP A 16 -3.51 -6.12 -9.77
N GLU A 17 -4.03 -5.26 -10.64
CA GLU A 17 -3.73 -5.26 -12.08
C GLU A 17 -2.45 -4.49 -12.42
N ASP A 18 -1.98 -3.62 -11.54
CA ASP A 18 -0.80 -2.81 -11.79
C ASP A 18 0.47 -3.68 -11.66
N GLU A 19 0.93 -4.21 -12.78
CA GLU A 19 2.14 -5.06 -12.87
C GLU A 19 3.40 -4.34 -12.37
N ARG A 20 3.44 -2.99 -12.43
CA ARG A 20 4.57 -2.21 -11.93
C ARG A 20 4.73 -2.32 -10.42
N LEU A 21 3.68 -2.69 -9.72
CA LEU A 21 3.69 -2.91 -8.27
C LEU A 21 4.30 -4.25 -7.87
N ARG A 22 4.46 -5.17 -8.84
CA ARG A 22 4.84 -6.56 -8.60
C ARG A 22 6.14 -6.95 -9.31
N SER A 23 6.75 -6.03 -10.07
CA SER A 23 7.85 -6.34 -10.99
C SER A 23 9.16 -6.74 -10.32
N ASN A 24 9.41 -6.32 -9.08
CA ASN A 24 10.64 -6.59 -8.34
C ASN A 24 10.39 -7.33 -7.02
N LEU A 25 9.14 -7.68 -6.73
CA LEU A 25 8.72 -8.42 -5.55
C LEU A 25 8.42 -9.86 -5.96
N THR A 26 8.58 -10.81 -5.03
CA THR A 26 8.00 -12.13 -5.21
C THR A 26 6.48 -12.06 -5.17
N ASP A 27 5.78 -13.04 -5.75
CA ASP A 27 4.32 -13.10 -5.69
C ASP A 27 3.79 -13.04 -4.24
N THR A 28 4.51 -13.64 -3.30
CA THR A 28 4.19 -13.62 -1.87
C THR A 28 4.34 -12.23 -1.26
N GLU A 29 5.48 -11.56 -1.51
CA GLU A 29 5.74 -10.21 -1.00
C GLU A 29 4.75 -9.19 -1.56
N ALA A 30 4.55 -9.23 -2.87
CA ALA A 30 3.61 -8.34 -3.54
C ALA A 30 2.19 -8.58 -3.02
N LYS A 31 1.82 -9.84 -2.76
CA LYS A 31 0.53 -10.16 -2.15
C LYS A 31 0.39 -9.57 -0.74
N GLN A 32 1.39 -9.72 0.13
CA GLN A 32 1.34 -9.19 1.49
C GLN A 32 1.20 -7.66 1.51
N ILE A 33 1.98 -6.98 0.66
CA ILE A 33 1.97 -5.51 0.55
C ILE A 33 0.64 -5.00 -0.01
N LEU A 34 0.11 -5.65 -1.07
CA LEU A 34 -1.16 -5.29 -1.68
C LEU A 34 -2.34 -5.59 -0.74
N ASP A 35 -2.33 -6.71 -0.02
CA ASP A 35 -3.34 -7.04 1.01
C ASP A 35 -3.36 -6.00 2.13
N TRP A 36 -2.18 -5.56 2.59
CA TRP A 36 -2.08 -4.49 3.58
C TRP A 36 -2.65 -3.17 3.04
N ALA A 37 -2.33 -2.80 1.80
CA ALA A 37 -2.82 -1.58 1.17
C ALA A 37 -4.36 -1.59 1.03
N VAL A 38 -4.94 -2.74 0.64
CA VAL A 38 -6.39 -2.92 0.55
C VAL A 38 -7.05 -2.84 1.92
N LYS A 39 -6.50 -3.49 2.95
CA LYS A 39 -7.04 -3.40 4.33
C LYS A 39 -7.00 -1.98 4.87
N LEU A 40 -5.94 -1.23 4.57
CA LEU A 40 -5.82 0.16 4.96
C LEU A 40 -6.87 1.04 4.24
N MET A 41 -7.05 0.84 2.93
CA MET A 41 -8.11 1.52 2.18
C MET A 41 -9.49 1.15 2.71
N GLU A 42 -9.72 -0.10 3.09
CA GLU A 42 -10.98 -0.55 3.67
C GLU A 42 -11.28 0.13 5.01
N ALA A 43 -10.27 0.25 5.89
CA ALA A 43 -10.39 0.93 7.18
C ALA A 43 -10.70 2.43 7.03
N ARG A 44 -10.26 3.03 5.91
CA ARG A 44 -10.47 4.45 5.58
C ARG A 44 -11.69 4.71 4.72
N ALA A 45 -12.19 3.68 4.03
CA ALA A 45 -13.33 3.77 3.16
C ALA A 45 -14.59 4.12 3.96
N ARG A 46 -15.47 4.88 3.31
CA ARG A 46 -16.76 5.24 3.90
C ARG A 46 -17.87 4.62 3.06
N PRO A 47 -18.96 4.15 3.68
CA PRO A 47 -20.11 3.69 2.91
C PRO A 47 -20.67 4.85 2.09
N ALA A 48 -21.09 4.57 0.85
CA ALA A 48 -21.63 5.60 -0.05
C ALA A 48 -22.89 6.29 0.51
N THR A 49 -23.62 5.58 1.39
CA THR A 49 -24.82 6.04 2.08
C THR A 49 -24.81 5.52 3.52
N SER A 50 -25.80 5.88 4.34
CA SER A 50 -25.92 5.35 5.72
C SER A 50 -26.38 3.89 5.79
N ASP A 51 -26.58 3.23 4.64
CA ASP A 51 -26.93 1.80 4.58
C ASP A 51 -25.68 0.95 4.88
N ALA A 52 -25.82 -0.03 5.77
CA ALA A 52 -24.74 -0.94 6.14
C ALA A 52 -24.28 -1.84 4.98
N ASN A 53 -25.13 -2.05 3.97
CA ASN A 53 -24.84 -2.81 2.76
C ASN A 53 -24.38 -1.92 1.60
N ALA A 54 -24.26 -0.60 1.80
CA ALA A 54 -23.80 0.28 0.74
C ALA A 54 -22.35 -0.04 0.36
N PRO A 55 -22.00 0.07 -0.94
CA PRO A 55 -20.62 -0.11 -1.37
C PRO A 55 -19.71 0.88 -0.67
N LYS A 56 -18.58 0.37 -0.16
CA LYS A 56 -17.53 1.18 0.44
C LYS A 56 -16.83 1.99 -0.65
N MET A 57 -16.75 3.29 -0.45
CA MET A 57 -16.12 4.24 -1.35
C MET A 57 -14.72 4.59 -0.84
N VAL A 58 -13.74 4.49 -1.72
CA VAL A 58 -12.36 4.89 -1.46
C VAL A 58 -12.16 6.32 -1.96
N ASN A 59 -11.51 7.14 -1.14
CA ASN A 59 -11.09 8.47 -1.57
C ASN A 59 -10.00 8.32 -2.64
N PRO A 60 -10.12 8.98 -3.82
CA PRO A 60 -9.09 8.93 -4.85
C PRO A 60 -7.68 9.24 -4.33
N GLY A 61 -7.56 10.18 -3.38
CA GLY A 61 -6.28 10.51 -2.76
C GLY A 61 -5.68 9.38 -1.93
N ASP A 62 -6.49 8.51 -1.32
CA ASP A 62 -5.98 7.32 -0.61
C ASP A 62 -5.52 6.24 -1.60
N LEU A 63 -6.21 6.05 -2.73
CA LEU A 63 -5.79 5.10 -3.77
C LEU A 63 -4.46 5.49 -4.42
N ASP A 64 -4.32 6.75 -4.85
CA ASP A 64 -3.06 7.23 -5.44
C ASP A 64 -1.92 7.20 -4.42
N ARG A 65 -2.23 7.42 -3.14
CA ARG A 65 -1.27 7.25 -2.05
C ARG A 65 -0.80 5.80 -1.94
N MET A 66 -1.72 4.84 -1.94
CA MET A 66 -1.37 3.42 -1.87
C MET A 66 -0.52 3.00 -3.07
N ARG A 67 -0.87 3.45 -4.28
CA ARG A 67 -0.04 3.19 -5.47
C ARG A 67 1.39 3.70 -5.30
N HIS A 68 1.56 4.96 -4.91
CA HIS A 68 2.90 5.52 -4.69
C HIS A 68 3.69 4.73 -3.66
N LEU A 69 3.05 4.38 -2.55
CA LEU A 69 3.69 3.64 -1.47
C LEU A 69 4.15 2.25 -1.92
N VAL A 70 3.31 1.51 -2.64
CA VAL A 70 3.66 0.18 -3.16
C VAL A 70 4.75 0.27 -4.24
N VAL A 71 4.71 1.28 -5.13
CA VAL A 71 5.80 1.54 -6.10
C VAL A 71 7.13 1.80 -5.38
N THR A 72 7.11 2.60 -4.31
CA THR A 72 8.30 2.89 -3.52
C THR A 72 8.87 1.61 -2.91
N ILE A 73 8.02 0.78 -2.29
CA ILE A 73 8.47 -0.49 -1.69
C ILE A 73 9.04 -1.43 -2.75
N ASN A 74 8.37 -1.57 -3.90
CA ASN A 74 8.86 -2.35 -5.04
C ASN A 74 10.20 -1.82 -5.57
N SER A 75 10.45 -0.51 -5.53
CA SER A 75 11.71 0.10 -5.93
C SER A 75 12.84 -0.15 -4.92
N VAL A 76 12.51 -0.15 -3.63
CA VAL A 76 13.45 -0.49 -2.53
C VAL A 76 13.83 -1.97 -2.58
N ALA A 77 12.86 -2.86 -2.83
CA ALA A 77 13.08 -4.29 -2.95
C ALA A 77 14.08 -4.67 -4.05
N HIS A 78 14.13 -3.88 -5.14
CA HIS A 78 15.09 -4.06 -6.22
C HIS A 78 16.56 -3.75 -5.82
N LYS A 79 16.80 -3.11 -4.68
CA LYS A 79 18.15 -2.79 -4.16
C LYS A 79 18.44 -3.55 -2.85
N PRO A 80 18.44 -4.89 -2.83
CA PRO A 80 18.75 -5.66 -1.63
C PRO A 80 20.26 -5.63 -1.39
N GLY A 81 20.76 -4.55 -0.80
CA GLY A 81 22.18 -4.39 -0.50
C GLY A 81 22.55 -3.07 0.17
N ASP A 82 21.95 -1.95 -0.27
CA ASP A 82 22.50 -0.62 0.06
C ASP A 82 21.60 0.28 0.92
N LEU A 83 20.29 0.01 1.01
CA LEU A 83 19.38 0.95 1.68
C LEU A 83 19.34 0.74 3.19
N ALA A 84 19.80 1.73 3.94
CA ALA A 84 19.58 1.79 5.39
C ALA A 84 18.10 2.10 5.67
N LEU A 85 17.56 1.61 6.79
CA LEU A 85 16.16 1.87 7.19
C LEU A 85 15.72 3.35 7.11
N PRO A 86 16.58 4.34 7.45
CA PRO A 86 16.25 5.75 7.27
C PRO A 86 16.04 6.18 5.81
N GLU A 87 16.71 5.55 4.85
CA GLU A 87 16.58 5.85 3.42
C GLU A 87 15.28 5.24 2.86
N VAL A 88 14.92 4.03 3.30
CA VAL A 88 13.61 3.44 3.02
C VAL A 88 12.49 4.34 3.57
N ILE A 89 12.65 4.84 4.80
CA ILE A 89 11.71 5.79 5.39
C ILE A 89 11.67 7.10 4.60
N ALA A 90 12.82 7.64 4.17
CA ALA A 90 12.88 8.87 3.37
C ALA A 90 12.19 8.74 2.01
N GLU A 91 12.26 7.57 1.38
CA GLU A 91 11.58 7.27 0.11
C GLU A 91 10.06 7.09 0.29
N VAL A 92 9.63 6.58 1.46
CA VAL A 92 8.21 6.34 1.78
C VAL A 92 7.51 7.58 2.34
N ILE A 93 8.21 8.49 3.03
CA ILE A 93 7.66 9.73 3.61
C ILE A 93 6.86 10.57 2.60
N PRO A 94 7.35 10.85 1.38
CA PRO A 94 6.58 11.59 0.38
C PRO A 94 5.24 10.92 0.08
N ALA A 95 5.22 9.59 -0.06
CA ALA A 95 4.01 8.81 -0.24
C ALA A 95 3.09 8.88 1.00
N MET A 96 3.60 9.15 2.21
CA MET A 96 2.78 9.29 3.42
C MET A 96 2.17 10.69 3.61
N THR A 97 2.73 11.73 2.95
CA THR A 97 2.37 13.15 3.18
C THR A 97 1.19 13.67 2.37
N CYS A 98 0.72 12.98 1.32
CA CYS A 98 -0.38 13.46 0.48
C CYS A 98 -1.78 13.19 1.08
N GLY A 99 -2.31 14.06 1.95
CA GLY A 99 -3.69 14.01 2.49
C GLY A 99 -3.80 13.79 4.00
N LYS A 100 -4.75 12.98 4.50
CA LYS A 100 -4.86 12.65 5.95
C LYS A 100 -3.62 11.86 6.41
N PRO A 101 -2.84 12.31 7.40
CA PRO A 101 -1.64 11.60 7.83
C PRO A 101 -1.92 10.13 8.18
N LEU A 102 -0.94 9.25 7.96
CA LEU A 102 -1.01 7.90 8.53
C LEU A 102 -0.91 7.99 10.06
N THR A 103 -1.71 7.23 10.78
CA THR A 103 -1.58 7.08 12.23
C THR A 103 -0.31 6.30 12.53
N ARG A 104 0.22 6.43 13.76
CA ARG A 104 1.38 5.68 14.21
C ARG A 104 1.23 4.16 13.99
N GLU A 105 0.03 3.63 14.19
CA GLU A 105 -0.27 2.20 13.98
C GLU A 105 -0.20 1.81 12.50
N GLU A 106 -0.75 2.63 11.60
CA GLU A 106 -0.66 2.41 10.16
C GLU A 106 0.81 2.45 9.68
N VAL A 107 1.63 3.37 10.24
CA VAL A 107 3.07 3.44 9.94
C VAL A 107 3.82 2.22 10.46
N LEU A 108 3.55 1.79 11.70
CA LEU A 108 4.19 0.61 12.28
C LEU A 108 3.81 -0.66 11.50
N GLY A 109 2.55 -0.82 11.12
CA GLY A 109 2.10 -1.93 10.30
C GLY A 109 2.81 -1.99 8.95
N LEU A 110 3.00 -0.83 8.31
CA LEU A 110 3.77 -0.73 7.08
C LEU A 110 5.23 -1.14 7.27
N LEU A 111 5.90 -0.61 8.30
CA LEU A 111 7.30 -0.92 8.58
C LEU A 111 7.52 -2.41 8.88
N THR A 112 6.57 -3.07 9.54
CA THR A 112 6.62 -4.52 9.74
C THR A 112 6.52 -5.28 8.42
N VAL A 113 5.56 -4.94 7.55
CA VAL A 113 5.40 -5.61 6.24
C VAL A 113 6.64 -5.40 5.36
N ILE A 114 7.22 -4.20 5.36
CA ILE A 114 8.47 -3.91 4.63
C ILE A 114 9.63 -4.71 5.24
N ALA A 115 9.75 -4.75 6.57
CA ALA A 115 10.81 -5.47 7.24
C ALA A 115 10.75 -6.97 6.95
N ASP A 116 9.54 -7.57 6.98
CA ASP A 116 9.33 -8.99 6.67
C ASP A 116 9.68 -9.30 5.21
N ALA A 117 9.20 -8.51 4.25
CA ALA A 117 9.56 -8.65 2.84
C ALA A 117 11.08 -8.53 2.62
N VAL A 118 11.74 -7.56 3.27
CA VAL A 118 13.20 -7.38 3.19
C VAL A 118 13.97 -8.53 3.85
N LEU A 119 13.44 -9.11 4.94
CA LEU A 119 14.05 -10.23 5.64
C LEU A 119 13.96 -11.52 4.81
N GLU A 120 12.84 -11.78 4.15
CA GLU A 120 12.65 -12.93 3.25
C GLU A 120 13.57 -12.84 2.03
N MET A 121 13.69 -11.66 1.40
CA MET A 121 14.64 -11.42 0.31
C MET A 121 16.11 -11.68 0.72
N ARG A 122 16.49 -11.35 1.96
CA ARG A 122 17.87 -11.51 2.46
C ARG A 122 18.19 -12.92 2.94
N THR A 123 17.20 -13.66 3.42
CA THR A 123 17.41 -14.99 3.97
C THR A 123 17.30 -16.09 2.93
N GLY A 124 16.81 -15.79 1.72
CA GLY A 124 16.71 -16.78 0.64
C GLY A 124 15.84 -17.98 1.03
N ALA A 125 14.88 -17.77 1.95
CA ALA A 125 13.95 -18.81 2.37
C ALA A 125 12.98 -19.07 1.22
N LYS A 126 13.30 -20.10 0.44
CA LYS A 126 12.51 -20.64 -0.67
C LYS A 126 11.66 -21.80 -0.19
#